data_AF-A0A956HZY1-F1
#
_entry.id   AF-A0A956HZY1-F1
#
_cell.length_a   1.000
_cell.length_b   1.000
_cell.length_c   1.000
_cell.angle_alpha   90.00
_cell.angle_beta   90.00
_cell.angle_gamma   90.00
#
_symmetry.space_group_name_H-M   'P 1'
#
loop_
_entity.id
_entity.type
_entity.pdbx_description
1 polymer ?
#
loop_
_entity_poly.entity_id
_entity_poly.type
_entity_poly.pdbx_seq_one_letter_code
_entity_poly.pdbx_strand_id
1 'polypeptide(L)'
;IGGQMDFMQGAARSRGGVPVIAIRSTAAGGTASRVVPFLREGAGVVTTRGHVHWVVTEFGAVNLFGMDLRERAQALTSIAHPDFRAELRRAASTRNLV
;
A
#
# COMPACT_ATOMS: atom_id res chain seq x y z
N ILE A 1 14.80 10.60 5.51
CA ILE A 1 14.67 10.35 4.05
C ILE A 1 16.00 9.74 3.60
N GLY A 2 15.99 8.64 2.84
CA GLY A 2 17.18 7.94 2.35
C GLY A 2 16.95 7.44 0.92
N GLY A 3 17.81 6.56 0.39
CA GLY A 3 17.80 6.16 -1.03
C GLY A 3 16.67 5.23 -1.50
N GLN A 4 15.65 4.96 -0.68
CA GLN A 4 14.55 4.04 -1.05
C GLN A 4 13.89 4.45 -2.37
N MET A 5 13.66 5.75 -2.58
CA MET A 5 13.04 6.26 -3.80
C MET A 5 13.90 6.04 -5.04
N ASP A 6 15.22 6.15 -4.91
CA ASP A 6 16.16 5.94 -6.00
C ASP A 6 16.12 4.48 -6.47
N PHE A 7 16.05 3.53 -5.54
CA PHE A 7 15.89 2.11 -5.86
C PHE A 7 14.53 1.78 -6.46
N MET A 8 13.44 2.37 -5.94
CA MET A 8 12.11 2.17 -6.51
C MET A 8 12.05 2.64 -7.97
N GLN A 9 12.62 3.80 -8.26
CA GLN A 9 12.65 4.35 -9.62
C GLN A 9 13.63 3.59 -10.53
N GLY A 10 14.80 3.21 -10.01
CA GLY A 10 15.79 2.42 -10.75
C GLY A 10 15.25 1.05 -11.15
N ALA A 11 14.61 0.35 -10.21
CA ALA A 11 13.98 -0.95 -10.48
C ALA A 11 12.81 -0.83 -11.47
N ALA A 12 11.98 0.22 -11.39
CA ALA A 12 10.89 0.45 -12.34
C ALA A 12 11.37 0.67 -13.78
N ARG A 13 12.57 1.25 -13.96
CA ARG A 13 13.17 1.53 -15.28
C ARG A 13 14.02 0.39 -15.82
N SER A 14 14.44 -0.54 -14.97
CA SER A 14 15.25 -1.68 -15.37
C SER A 14 14.41 -2.71 -16.15
N ARG A 15 15.01 -3.32 -17.18
CA ARG A 15 14.35 -4.40 -17.93
C ARG A 15 14.15 -5.61 -17.01
N GLY A 16 12.89 -5.94 -16.75
CA GLY A 16 12.53 -7.01 -15.81
C GLY A 16 12.70 -6.65 -14.33
N GLY A 17 12.92 -5.37 -14.01
CA GLY A 17 13.01 -4.93 -12.63
C GLY A 17 11.66 -4.97 -11.90
N VAL A 18 11.71 -5.29 -10.60
CA VAL A 18 10.51 -5.47 -9.77
C VAL A 18 10.67 -4.63 -8.49
N PRO A 19 10.17 -3.38 -8.48
CA PRO A 19 10.18 -2.56 -7.27
C PRO A 19 9.11 -3.05 -6.28
N VAL A 20 9.55 -3.47 -5.09
CA VAL A 20 8.71 -4.07 -4.05
C VAL A 20 8.82 -3.29 -2.75
N ILE A 21 7.67 -2.98 -2.15
CA ILE A 21 7.56 -2.51 -0.77
C ILE A 21 6.95 -3.62 0.08
N ALA A 22 7.74 -4.16 1.01
CA ALA A 22 7.28 -5.15 1.97
C ALA A 22 7.04 -4.52 3.34
N ILE A 23 5.84 -4.71 3.89
CA ILE A 23 5.47 -4.26 5.24
C ILE A 23 4.68 -5.37 5.95
N ARG A 24 4.81 -5.47 7.27
CA ARG A 24 3.81 -6.20 8.06
C ARG A 24 2.44 -5.52 7.91
N SER A 25 1.36 -6.28 7.88
CA SER A 25 0.01 -5.72 7.76
C SER A 25 -0.41 -4.94 9.02
N THR A 26 0.19 -5.24 10.18
CA THR A 26 -0.09 -4.60 11.47
C THR A 26 1.13 -3.99 12.17
N ALA A 27 0.86 -3.18 13.19
CA ALA A 27 1.80 -2.53 14.11
C ALA A 27 1.29 -2.66 15.56
N ALA A 28 2.08 -2.18 16.53
CA ALA A 28 1.70 -2.13 17.95
C ALA A 28 1.17 -3.48 18.50
N GLY A 29 1.88 -4.58 18.21
CA GLY A 29 1.48 -5.91 18.66
C GLY A 29 0.21 -6.47 18.00
N GLY A 30 -0.20 -5.95 16.84
CA GLY A 30 -1.40 -6.38 16.11
C GLY A 30 -2.59 -5.46 16.28
N THR A 31 -2.52 -4.48 17.18
CA THR A 31 -3.65 -3.60 17.53
C THR A 31 -3.90 -2.47 16.53
N ALA A 32 -2.97 -2.21 15.60
CA ALA A 32 -3.10 -1.16 14.59
C ALA A 32 -2.75 -1.67 13.20
N SER A 33 -3.58 -1.34 12.20
CA SER A 33 -3.27 -1.61 10.78
C SER A 33 -2.19 -0.68 10.23
N ARG A 34 -1.30 -1.20 9.36
CA ARG A 34 -0.40 -0.38 8.54
C ARG A 34 -1.01 0.00 7.19
N VAL A 35 -2.03 -0.73 6.73
CA VAL A 35 -2.86 -0.32 5.60
C VAL A 35 -3.99 0.54 6.15
N VAL A 36 -4.00 1.82 5.78
CA VAL A 36 -4.92 2.82 6.33
C VAL A 36 -5.60 3.60 5.22
N PRO A 37 -6.84 4.08 5.43
CA PRO A 37 -7.53 4.91 4.44
C PRO A 37 -6.87 6.28 4.29
N PHE A 38 -6.33 6.84 5.39
CA PHE A 38 -5.64 8.11 5.41
C PHE A 38 -4.36 7.99 6.21
N LEU A 39 -3.31 8.63 5.72
CA LEU A 39 -2.10 8.82 6.50
C LEU A 39 -2.41 9.77 7.66
N ARG A 40 -1.69 9.62 8.78
CA ARG A 40 -1.80 10.54 9.91
C ARG A 40 -1.45 11.95 9.44
N GLU A 41 -2.09 12.95 10.04
CA GLU A 41 -1.75 14.34 9.78
C GLU A 41 -0.26 14.59 10.04
N GLY A 42 0.40 15.29 9.11
CA GLY A 42 1.83 15.52 9.15
C GLY A 42 2.72 14.29 8.83
N ALA A 43 2.14 13.15 8.45
CA ALA A 43 2.94 11.99 8.04
C ALA A 43 3.75 12.28 6.77
N GLY A 44 5.07 12.06 6.86
CA GLY A 44 5.96 12.19 5.71
C GLY A 44 5.71 11.10 4.66
N VAL A 45 5.37 11.51 3.44
CA VAL A 45 5.25 10.60 2.30
C VAL A 45 6.63 10.44 1.66
N VAL A 46 7.20 9.24 1.76
CA VAL A 46 8.49 8.92 1.12
C VAL A 46 8.27 8.41 -0.29
N THR A 47 7.41 7.40 -0.47
CA THR A 47 7.06 6.87 -1.80
C THR A 47 5.68 7.34 -2.21
N THR A 48 5.62 8.12 -3.29
CA THR A 48 4.37 8.65 -3.81
C THR A 48 3.57 7.58 -4.55
N ARG A 49 2.26 7.80 -4.69
CA ARG A 49 1.34 6.87 -5.37
C ARG A 49 1.77 6.46 -6.78
N GLY A 50 2.46 7.36 -7.51
CA GLY A 50 2.90 7.13 -8.89
C GLY A 50 4.15 6.26 -9.01
N HIS A 51 4.90 6.06 -7.93
CA HIS A 51 6.12 5.24 -7.94
C HIS A 51 5.93 3.85 -7.35
N VAL A 52 4.80 3.59 -6.71
CA VAL A 52 4.54 2.29 -6.09
C VAL A 52 4.11 1.28 -7.16
N HIS A 53 4.76 0.13 -7.18
CA HIS A 53 4.36 -1.01 -8.01
C HIS A 53 3.86 -2.12 -7.07
N TRP A 54 4.75 -2.92 -6.53
CA TRP A 54 4.37 -4.04 -5.67
C TRP A 54 4.31 -3.64 -4.20
N VAL A 55 3.23 -4.04 -3.54
CA VAL A 55 3.08 -3.98 -2.08
C VAL A 55 2.85 -5.38 -1.57
N VAL A 56 3.61 -5.77 -0.54
CA VAL A 56 3.60 -7.12 0.02
C VAL A 56 3.37 -7.06 1.52
N THR A 57 2.50 -7.94 2.01
CA THR A 57 2.31 -8.27 3.42
C THR A 57 2.37 -9.77 3.62
N GLU A 58 2.26 -10.23 4.87
CA GLU A 58 2.10 -11.63 5.23
C GLU A 58 0.81 -12.28 4.65
N PHE A 59 -0.12 -11.49 4.11
CA PHE A 59 -1.37 -11.98 3.51
C PHE A 59 -1.35 -12.00 1.97
N GLY A 60 -0.26 -11.57 1.34
CA GLY A 60 -0.10 -11.64 -0.11
C GLY A 60 0.63 -10.43 -0.71
N ALA A 61 0.65 -10.40 -2.04
CA ALA A 61 1.30 -9.38 -2.83
C ALA A 61 0.33 -8.83 -3.88
N VAL A 62 0.31 -7.51 -4.06
CA VAL A 62 -0.47 -6.86 -5.12
C VAL A 62 0.39 -5.87 -5.90
N ASN A 63 0.18 -5.83 -7.21
CA ASN A 63 0.79 -4.84 -8.08
C ASN A 63 -0.20 -3.69 -8.31
N LEU A 64 0.14 -2.49 -7.83
CA LEU A 64 -0.68 -1.29 -7.94
C LEU A 64 -0.34 -0.45 -9.19
N PHE A 65 0.63 -0.89 -10.00
CA PHE A 65 1.04 -0.18 -11.20
C PHE A 65 -0.10 -0.19 -12.23
N GLY A 66 -0.48 0.99 -12.72
CA GLY A 66 -1.56 1.16 -13.70
C GLY A 66 -2.98 1.10 -13.12
N MET A 67 -3.15 0.77 -11.84
CA MET A 67 -4.46 0.70 -11.20
C MET A 67 -5.02 2.07 -10.83
N ASP A 68 -6.34 2.22 -10.91
CA ASP A 68 -7.07 3.38 -10.42
C ASP A 68 -7.22 3.38 -8.87
N LEU A 69 -7.84 4.42 -8.30
CA LEU A 69 -7.98 4.51 -6.85
C LEU A 69 -8.91 3.44 -6.24
N ARG A 70 -9.93 3.00 -6.96
CA ARG A 70 -10.90 1.97 -6.51
C ARG A 70 -10.22 0.60 -6.51
N GLU A 71 -9.56 0.26 -7.60
CA GLU A 71 -8.79 -0.96 -7.75
C GLU A 71 -7.68 -1.04 -6.68
N ARG A 72 -6.96 0.07 -6.46
CA ARG A 72 -5.91 0.12 -5.42
C ARG A 72 -6.47 -0.06 -4.02
N ALA A 73 -7.61 0.54 -3.71
CA ALA A 73 -8.25 0.38 -2.40
C ALA A 73 -8.65 -1.09 -2.16
N GLN A 74 -9.24 -1.74 -3.17
CA GLN A 74 -9.62 -3.15 -3.11
C GLN A 74 -8.39 -4.06 -3.00
N ALA A 75 -7.37 -3.85 -3.83
CA ALA A 75 -6.14 -4.61 -3.84
C ALA A 75 -5.40 -4.51 -2.49
N LEU A 76 -5.20 -3.29 -1.97
CA LEU A 76 -4.58 -3.09 -0.66
C LEU A 76 -5.40 -3.69 0.49
N THR A 77 -6.73 -3.62 0.42
CA THR A 77 -7.60 -4.24 1.43
C THR A 77 -7.49 -5.77 1.39
N SER A 78 -7.27 -6.37 0.21
CA SER A 78 -7.13 -7.82 0.07
C SER A 78 -5.90 -8.39 0.78
N ILE A 79 -4.83 -7.60 0.90
CA ILE A 79 -3.59 -7.96 1.60
C ILE A 79 -3.47 -7.33 3.01
N ALA A 80 -4.52 -6.68 3.51
CA ALA A 80 -4.56 -6.21 4.90
C ALA A 80 -4.88 -7.37 5.87
N HIS A 81 -4.58 -7.19 7.16
CA HIS A 81 -4.97 -8.14 8.20
C HIS A 81 -6.49 -8.34 8.20
N PRO A 82 -7.01 -9.58 8.29
CA PRO A 82 -8.44 -9.88 8.23
C PRO A 82 -9.31 -8.99 9.14
N ASP A 83 -8.88 -8.77 10.38
CA ASP A 83 -9.59 -7.98 11.39
C ASP A 83 -9.89 -6.53 10.94
N PHE A 84 -9.01 -5.92 10.12
CA PHE A 84 -9.17 -4.54 9.68
C PHE A 84 -9.84 -4.41 8.30
N ARG A 85 -10.06 -5.51 7.57
CA ARG A 85 -10.62 -5.45 6.19
C ARG A 85 -12.02 -4.85 6.15
N ALA A 86 -12.87 -5.16 7.14
CA ALA A 86 -14.23 -4.63 7.20
C ALA A 86 -14.23 -3.09 7.36
N GLU A 87 -13.36 -2.57 8.23
CA GLU A 87 -13.19 -1.13 8.42
C GLU A 87 -12.66 -0.45 7.14
N LEU A 88 -11.65 -1.04 6.50
CA LEU A 88 -11.08 -0.52 5.26
C LEU A 88 -12.12 -0.47 4.13
N ARG A 89 -12.96 -1.50 3.99
CA ARG A 89 -14.06 -1.49 3.00
C ARG A 89 -15.08 -0.39 3.27
N ARG A 90 -15.48 -0.20 4.54
CA ARG A 90 -16.40 0.88 4.93
C ARG A 90 -15.80 2.24 4.58
N ALA A 91 -14.54 2.48 4.96
CA ALA A 91 -13.84 3.72 4.65
C ALA A 91 -13.70 3.97 3.15
N ALA A 92 -13.50 2.91 2.35
CA ALA A 92 -13.44 3.03 0.89
C ALA A 92 -14.83 3.35 0.29
N SER A 93 -15.90 2.75 0.80
CA SER A 93 -17.28 3.06 0.36
C SER A 93 -17.68 4.50 0.68
N THR A 94 -17.38 5.02 1.87
CA THR A 94 -17.60 6.44 2.22
C THR A 94 -16.89 7.40 1.25
N ARG A 95 -15.81 6.95 0.61
CA ARG A 95 -15.03 7.72 -0.36
C ARG A 95 -15.45 7.50 -1.81
N ASN A 96 -16.55 6.78 -2.03
CA ASN A 96 -17.00 6.33 -3.35
C ASN A 96 -15.93 5.53 -4.11
N LEU A 97 -15.07 4.81 -3.39
CA LEU A 97 -14.02 3.95 -3.97
C LEU A 97 -14.42 2.48 -4.03
N VAL A 98 -15.49 2.06 -3.36
CA VAL A 98 -16.07 0.70 -3.47
C VAL A 98 -17.57 0.83 -3.56
#